data_AF-A0A9E3MAR5-F1
#
_entry.id   AF-A0A9E3MAR5-F1
#
_cell.length_a   1.000
_cell.length_b   1.000
_cell.length_c   1.000
_cell.angle_alpha   90.00
_cell.angle_beta   90.00
_cell.angle_gamma   90.00
#
_symmetry.space_group_name_H-M   'P 1'
#
loop_
_entity.id
_entity.type
_entity.pdbx_description
1 polymer ?
#
loop_
_entity_poly.entity_id
_entity_poly.type
_entity_poly.pdbx_seq_one_letter_code
_entity_poly.pdbx_strand_id
1 'polypeptide(L)'
;MAKTDHSELERAREERHESVWRVIGTLNLSYCCERGMRPFCRNRSCLRDRLCSGPMVATPRQGPAIARERELGLSGAAVACLPVCVINMETNVVDHLVATTLPQIDAFASEEDRLAIEYYSRKPNRAWRRYLARLARDHPDP
;
A
#
# COMPACT_ATOMS: atom_id res chain seq x y z
N MET A 1 9.95 13.66 -34.09
CA MET A 1 9.52 12.37 -33.50
C MET A 1 8.17 12.60 -32.86
N ALA A 2 7.14 11.86 -33.29
CA ALA A 2 5.83 11.94 -32.64
C ALA A 2 6.02 11.56 -31.16
N LYS A 3 5.62 12.44 -30.23
CA LYS A 3 5.52 12.08 -28.82
C LYS A 3 4.48 10.98 -28.74
N THR A 4 4.92 9.74 -28.54
CA THR A 4 4.03 8.64 -28.23
C THR A 4 3.28 9.05 -26.96
N ASP A 5 1.98 9.23 -27.07
CA ASP A 5 1.14 9.56 -25.93
C ASP A 5 1.04 8.30 -25.06
N HIS A 6 1.77 8.28 -23.94
CA HIS A 6 1.79 7.16 -23.00
C HIS A 6 0.73 7.32 -21.90
N SER A 7 -0.21 8.27 -22.01
CA SER A 7 -1.17 8.59 -20.94
C SER A 7 -1.97 7.39 -20.43
N GLU A 8 -2.46 6.52 -21.32
CA GLU A 8 -3.20 5.32 -20.91
C GLU A 8 -2.32 4.32 -20.14
N LEU A 9 -1.08 4.14 -20.58
CA LEU A 9 -0.10 3.28 -19.93
C LEU A 9 0.30 3.83 -18.56
N GLU A 10 0.53 5.14 -18.46
CA GLU A 10 0.86 5.79 -17.19
C GLU A 10 -0.30 5.72 -16.20
N ARG A 11 -1.55 5.90 -16.66
CA ARG A 11 -2.74 5.72 -15.82
C ARG A 11 -2.87 4.29 -15.30
N ALA A 12 -2.72 3.29 -16.16
CA ALA A 12 -2.78 1.89 -15.74
C ALA A 12 -1.67 1.53 -14.72
N ARG A 13 -0.48 2.11 -14.90
CA ARG A 13 0.63 1.96 -13.95
C ARG A 13 0.34 2.65 -12.62
N GLU A 14 -0.22 3.86 -12.63
CA GLU A 14 -0.60 4.59 -11.42
C GLU A 14 -1.64 3.81 -10.61
N GLU A 15 -2.69 3.30 -11.27
CA GLU A 15 -3.73 2.48 -10.64
C GLU A 15 -3.15 1.20 -10.02
N ARG A 16 -2.27 0.49 -10.74
CA ARG A 16 -1.60 -0.70 -10.23
C ARG A 16 -0.67 -0.37 -9.06
N HIS A 17 0.11 0.70 -9.18
CA HIS A 17 1.03 1.16 -8.14
C HIS A 17 0.27 1.52 -6.86
N GLU A 18 -0.83 2.27 -6.98
CA GLU A 18 -1.69 2.57 -5.85
C GLU A 18 -2.28 1.31 -5.21
N SER A 19 -2.84 0.40 -6.02
CA SER A 19 -3.38 -0.89 -5.57
C SER A 19 -2.37 -1.67 -4.73
N VAL A 20 -1.18 -1.91 -5.28
CA VAL A 20 -0.13 -2.71 -4.65
C VAL A 20 0.32 -2.08 -3.34
N TRP A 21 0.59 -0.77 -3.33
CA TRP A 21 1.03 -0.08 -2.11
C TRP A 21 -0.05 0.03 -1.05
N ARG A 22 -1.33 0.10 -1.44
CA ARG A 22 -2.45 0.02 -0.49
C ARG A 22 -2.54 -1.36 0.16
N VAL A 23 -2.37 -2.44 -0.59
CA VAL A 23 -2.32 -3.79 -0.02
C VAL A 23 -1.17 -3.91 0.98
N ILE A 24 0.04 -3.47 0.62
CA ILE A 24 1.20 -3.45 1.52
C ILE A 24 0.89 -2.64 2.79
N GLY A 25 0.32 -1.45 2.63
CA GLY A 25 -0.07 -0.59 3.76
C GLY A 25 -1.12 -1.26 4.67
N THR A 26 -2.06 -2.01 4.10
CA THR A 26 -3.08 -2.76 4.84
C THR A 26 -2.47 -3.93 5.60
N LEU A 27 -1.61 -4.72 4.95
CA LEU A 27 -0.95 -5.87 5.59
C LEU A 27 -0.07 -5.42 6.76
N ASN A 28 0.73 -4.37 6.58
CA ASN A 28 1.55 -3.82 7.66
C ASN A 28 0.68 -3.34 8.83
N LEU A 29 -0.41 -2.63 8.53
CA LEU A 29 -1.33 -2.13 9.54
C LEU A 29 -1.98 -3.27 10.34
N SER A 30 -2.48 -4.30 9.66
CA SER A 30 -3.07 -5.48 10.30
C SER A 30 -2.05 -6.20 11.17
N TYR A 31 -0.85 -6.45 10.63
CA TYR A 31 0.25 -7.09 11.37
C TYR A 31 0.62 -6.34 12.64
N CYS A 32 0.83 -5.02 12.57
CA CYS A 32 1.12 -4.21 13.75
C CYS A 32 -0.01 -4.29 14.78
N CYS A 33 -1.28 -4.15 14.35
CA CYS A 33 -2.42 -4.20 15.25
C CYS A 33 -2.61 -5.58 15.92
N GLU A 34 -2.33 -6.66 15.21
CA GLU A 34 -2.43 -8.03 15.73
C GLU A 34 -1.32 -8.39 16.71
N ARG A 35 -0.14 -7.78 16.54
CA ARG A 35 1.04 -7.99 17.38
C ARG A 35 1.15 -7.00 18.54
N GLY A 36 0.12 -6.20 18.81
CA GLY A 36 0.16 -5.14 19.84
C GLY A 36 1.11 -3.99 19.53
N MET A 37 1.74 -3.98 18.35
CA MET A 37 2.68 -2.94 17.96
C MET A 37 1.96 -1.69 17.50
N ARG A 38 2.52 -0.52 17.85
CA ARG A 38 1.99 0.76 17.41
C ARG A 38 2.18 0.90 15.89
N PRO A 39 1.11 1.01 15.07
CA PRO A 39 1.27 1.20 13.64
C PRO A 39 1.92 2.56 13.32
N PHE A 40 2.76 2.60 12.28
CA PHE A 40 3.36 3.86 11.80
C PHE A 40 2.29 4.83 11.23
N CYS A 41 1.16 4.30 10.78
CA CYS A 41 0.09 5.10 10.19
C CYS A 41 -0.72 5.85 11.26
N ARG A 42 -0.75 7.18 11.19
CA ARG A 42 -1.53 8.04 12.10
C ARG A 42 -2.95 8.35 11.61
N ASN A 43 -3.33 7.88 10.42
CA ASN A 43 -4.66 8.13 9.89
C ASN A 43 -5.71 7.32 10.68
N ARG A 44 -6.63 8.04 11.34
CA ARG A 44 -7.68 7.44 12.18
C ARG A 44 -8.59 6.47 11.43
N SER A 45 -8.90 6.76 10.17
CA SER A 45 -9.75 5.87 9.34
C SER A 45 -9.03 4.56 9.07
N CYS A 46 -7.72 4.61 8.77
CA CYS A 46 -6.93 3.41 8.59
C CYS A 46 -6.93 2.56 9.86
N LEU A 47 -6.56 3.13 11.01
CA LEU A 47 -6.51 2.42 12.28
C LEU A 47 -7.85 1.77 12.65
N ARG A 48 -8.96 2.49 12.44
CA ARG A 48 -10.31 2.02 12.75
C ARG A 48 -10.72 0.84 11.88
N ASP A 49 -10.46 0.93 10.59
CA ASP A 49 -10.92 -0.05 9.60
C ASP A 49 -9.86 -1.13 9.31
N ARG A 50 -8.67 -1.04 9.93
CA ARG A 50 -7.47 -1.85 9.65
C ARG A 50 -7.20 -1.99 8.15
N LEU A 51 -7.39 -0.88 7.43
CA LEU A 51 -7.32 -0.82 5.97
C LEU A 51 -6.63 0.47 5.50
N CYS A 52 -5.68 0.37 4.59
CA CYS A 52 -5.00 1.53 4.05
C CYS A 52 -5.93 2.37 3.16
N SER A 53 -6.44 3.47 3.70
CA SER A 53 -7.30 4.44 3.02
C SER A 53 -6.75 5.86 3.04
N GLY A 54 -5.47 6.01 3.41
CA GLY A 54 -4.79 7.30 3.43
C GLY A 54 -4.53 7.87 2.04
N PRO A 55 -4.23 9.17 1.95
CA PRO A 55 -3.86 9.79 0.68
C PRO A 55 -2.53 9.22 0.17
N MET A 56 -2.41 9.16 -1.15
CA MET A 56 -1.15 8.92 -1.86
C MET A 56 -0.40 10.25 -1.95
N VAL A 57 0.86 10.29 -1.53
CA VAL A 57 1.65 11.52 -1.44
C VAL A 57 3.00 11.31 -2.11
N ALA A 58 3.38 12.27 -2.96
CA ALA A 58 4.67 12.27 -3.62
C ALA A 58 5.81 12.23 -2.60
N THR A 59 6.83 11.41 -2.85
CA THR A 59 7.90 11.19 -1.86
C THR A 59 9.25 10.93 -2.52
N PRO A 60 10.35 11.49 -1.97
CA PRO A 60 11.70 11.24 -2.49
C PRO A 60 12.12 9.77 -2.38
N ARG A 61 11.43 8.96 -1.55
CA ARG A 61 11.67 7.52 -1.41
C ARG A 61 11.44 6.73 -2.70
N GLN A 62 10.64 7.27 -3.62
CA GLN A 62 10.41 6.67 -4.94
C GLN A 62 11.44 7.09 -5.98
N GLY A 63 12.49 7.84 -5.62
CA GLY A 63 13.53 8.31 -6.53
C GLY A 63 14.07 7.24 -7.49
N PRO A 64 14.48 6.05 -7.01
CA PRO A 64 14.93 4.96 -7.88
C PRO A 64 13.84 4.42 -8.82
N ALA A 65 12.58 4.36 -8.37
CA ALA A 65 11.46 3.91 -9.22
C ALA A 65 11.15 4.93 -10.32
N ILE A 66 11.12 6.22 -9.97
CA ILE A 66 10.94 7.35 -10.90
C ILE A 66 12.05 7.35 -11.96
N ALA A 67 13.31 7.14 -11.55
CA ALA A 67 14.44 7.07 -12.47
C ALA A 67 14.27 5.93 -13.48
N ARG A 68 13.90 4.73 -13.01
CA ARG A 68 13.62 3.57 -13.89
C ARG A 68 12.48 3.84 -14.89
N GLU A 69 11.41 4.50 -14.47
CA GLU A 69 10.33 4.85 -15.41
C GLU A 69 10.79 5.83 -16.49
N ARG A 70 11.63 6.80 -16.12
CA ARG A 70 12.21 7.75 -17.08
C ARG A 70 13.15 7.11 -18.08
N GLU A 71 13.93 6.11 -17.65
CA GLU A 71 14.76 5.30 -18.55
C GLU A 71 13.91 4.52 -19.58
N LEU A 72 12.68 4.16 -19.22
CA LEU A 72 11.70 3.53 -20.12
C LEU A 72 10.95 4.53 -21.02
N GLY A 73 11.27 5.83 -20.95
CA GLY A 73 10.61 6.88 -21.72
C GLY A 73 9.29 7.40 -21.13
N LEU A 74 8.96 7.05 -19.88
CA LEU A 74 7.80 7.54 -19.15
C LEU A 74 8.15 8.77 -18.29
N SER A 75 7.15 9.47 -17.76
CA SER A 75 7.36 10.66 -16.91
C SER A 75 7.93 10.32 -15.52
N GLY A 76 7.60 9.13 -15.02
CA GLY A 76 7.84 8.70 -13.64
C GLY A 76 6.78 9.14 -12.63
N ALA A 77 5.73 9.85 -13.08
CA ALA A 77 4.69 10.36 -12.20
C ALA A 77 3.83 9.24 -11.57
N ALA A 78 3.57 8.17 -12.34
CA ALA A 78 2.72 7.05 -11.95
C ALA A 78 3.21 6.34 -10.68
N VAL A 79 4.53 6.32 -10.43
CA VAL A 79 5.14 5.64 -9.28
C VAL A 79 5.65 6.60 -8.20
N ALA A 80 5.43 7.91 -8.34
CA ALA A 80 6.06 8.91 -7.49
C ALA A 80 5.48 8.98 -6.06
N CYS A 81 4.27 8.45 -5.88
CA CYS A 81 3.50 8.59 -4.65
C CYS A 81 3.53 7.32 -3.80
N LEU A 82 3.50 7.46 -2.48
CA LEU A 82 3.24 6.36 -1.55
C LEU A 82 2.06 6.71 -0.64
N PRO A 83 1.32 5.73 -0.11
CA PRO A 83 0.32 6.01 0.89
C PRO A 83 1.01 6.54 2.16
N VAL A 84 0.38 7.50 2.84
CA VAL A 84 0.93 8.07 4.10
C VAL A 84 1.26 7.00 5.14
N CYS A 85 0.55 5.87 5.13
CA CYS A 85 0.86 4.75 6.01
C CYS A 85 2.26 4.16 5.80
N VAL A 86 2.78 4.18 4.55
CA VAL A 86 4.12 3.70 4.19
C VAL A 86 5.16 4.80 4.34
N ILE A 87 4.81 6.05 4.02
CA ILE A 87 5.73 7.19 4.15
C ILE A 87 6.23 7.37 5.59
N ASN A 88 5.36 7.12 6.57
CA ASN A 88 5.70 7.26 7.99
C ASN A 88 6.54 6.09 8.55
N MET A 89 6.82 5.05 7.75
CA MET A 89 7.66 3.94 8.17
C MET A 89 9.14 4.35 8.14
N GLU A 90 9.94 3.67 8.96
CA GLU A 90 11.39 3.81 8.92
C GLU A 90 11.96 3.39 7.55
N THR A 91 13.11 3.94 7.16
CA THR A 91 13.71 3.69 5.85
C THR A 91 14.03 2.22 5.62
N ASN A 92 14.67 1.56 6.59
CA ASN A 92 14.95 0.12 6.56
C ASN A 92 13.69 -0.74 6.38
N VAL A 93 12.55 -0.36 6.98
CA VAL A 93 11.28 -1.07 6.82
C VAL A 93 10.77 -0.93 5.40
N VAL A 94 10.79 0.29 4.84
CA VAL A 94 10.38 0.50 3.44
C VAL A 94 11.30 -0.24 2.47
N ASP A 95 12.62 -0.18 2.69
CA ASP A 95 13.59 -0.88 1.86
C ASP A 95 13.37 -2.41 1.91
N HIS A 96 13.08 -2.94 3.10
CA HIS A 96 12.70 -4.35 3.24
C HIS A 96 11.43 -4.68 2.46
N LEU A 97 10.38 -3.87 2.59
CA LEU A 97 9.14 -4.07 1.84
C LEU A 97 9.38 -4.03 0.32
N VAL A 98 10.20 -3.09 -0.17
CA VAL A 98 10.57 -3.00 -1.59
C VAL A 98 11.34 -4.24 -2.06
N ALA A 99 12.23 -4.77 -1.23
CA ALA A 99 13.05 -5.91 -1.58
C ALA A 99 12.30 -7.25 -1.50
N THR A 100 11.34 -7.39 -0.58
CA THR A 100 10.72 -8.69 -0.28
C THR A 100 9.23 -8.75 -0.63
N THR A 101 8.45 -7.82 -0.10
CA THR A 101 6.99 -7.87 -0.13
C THR A 101 6.44 -7.32 -1.44
N LEU A 102 7.02 -6.24 -1.95
CA LEU A 102 6.56 -5.57 -3.16
C LEU A 102 6.56 -6.49 -4.39
N PRO A 103 7.62 -7.27 -4.69
CA PRO A 103 7.60 -8.20 -5.83
C PRO A 103 6.53 -9.29 -5.68
N GLN A 104 6.29 -9.77 -4.46
CA GLN A 104 5.28 -10.78 -4.19
C GLN A 104 3.88 -10.23 -4.43
N ILE A 105 3.55 -9.09 -3.81
CA ILE A 105 2.25 -8.43 -3.97
C ILE A 105 2.04 -7.98 -5.41
N ASP A 106 3.08 -7.48 -6.09
CA ASP A 106 2.96 -7.08 -7.49
C ASP A 106 2.70 -8.26 -8.43
N ALA A 107 3.26 -9.44 -8.14
CA ALA A 107 2.94 -10.67 -8.86
C ALA A 107 1.47 -11.11 -8.61
N PHE A 108 1.01 -11.06 -7.36
CA PHE A 108 -0.40 -11.33 -6.99
C PHE A 108 -1.38 -10.28 -7.53
N ALA A 109 -0.90 -9.07 -7.84
CA ALA A 109 -1.69 -7.98 -8.39
C ALA A 109 -1.85 -8.06 -9.93
N SER A 110 -1.38 -9.14 -10.55
CA SER A 110 -1.62 -9.40 -11.98
C SER A 110 -3.11 -9.64 -12.27
N GLU A 111 -3.51 -9.47 -13.54
CA GLU A 111 -4.91 -9.57 -14.00
C GLU A 111 -5.61 -10.88 -13.56
N GLU A 112 -4.87 -11.97 -13.36
CA GLU A 112 -5.40 -13.29 -12.98
C GLU A 112 -5.90 -13.36 -11.53
N ASP A 113 -5.41 -12.48 -10.64
CA ASP A 113 -5.67 -12.54 -9.19
C ASP A 113 -6.31 -11.26 -8.61
N ARG A 114 -7.13 -10.56 -9.41
CA ARG A 114 -7.88 -9.35 -8.98
C ARG A 114 -8.68 -9.53 -7.68
N LEU A 115 -9.18 -10.75 -7.42
CA LEU A 115 -9.92 -11.08 -6.20
C LEU A 115 -9.07 -10.93 -4.93
N ALA A 116 -7.76 -11.15 -5.00
CA ALA A 116 -6.86 -10.99 -3.86
C ALA A 116 -6.73 -9.52 -3.46
N ILE A 117 -6.57 -8.62 -4.44
CA ILE A 117 -6.57 -7.17 -4.19
C ILE A 117 -7.91 -6.74 -3.59
N GLU A 118 -9.03 -7.22 -4.13
CA GLU A 118 -10.35 -6.89 -3.61
C GLU A 118 -10.51 -7.33 -2.15
N TYR A 119 -10.05 -8.54 -1.82
CA TYR A 119 -10.09 -9.06 -0.45
C TYR A 119 -9.34 -8.14 0.53
N TYR A 120 -8.09 -7.77 0.22
CA TYR A 120 -7.28 -6.88 1.06
C TYR A 120 -7.70 -5.42 1.02
N SER A 121 -8.52 -5.02 0.04
CA SER A 121 -9.05 -3.66 -0.08
C SER A 121 -10.46 -3.50 0.50
N ARG A 122 -11.09 -4.61 0.92
CA ARG A 122 -12.46 -4.59 1.40
C ARG A 122 -12.56 -4.02 2.81
N LYS A 123 -13.36 -2.96 2.95
CA LYS A 123 -13.68 -2.41 4.28
C LYS A 123 -14.39 -3.45 5.15
N PRO A 124 -13.99 -3.58 6.42
CA PRO A 124 -14.65 -4.51 7.31
C PRO A 124 -16.09 -4.07 7.62
N ASN A 125 -17.02 -5.02 7.55
CA ASN A 125 -18.40 -4.77 7.92
C ASN A 125 -18.54 -4.51 9.44
N ARG A 126 -19.73 -4.10 9.90
CA ARG A 126 -19.98 -3.77 11.32
C ARG A 126 -19.76 -4.96 12.25
N ALA A 127 -20.11 -6.17 11.82
CA ALA A 127 -19.93 -7.38 12.62
C ALA A 127 -18.45 -7.70 12.82
N TRP A 128 -17.66 -7.62 11.75
CA TRP A 128 -16.22 -7.83 11.80
C TRP A 128 -15.51 -6.79 12.68
N ARG A 129 -15.88 -5.50 12.57
CA ARG A 129 -15.33 -4.46 13.44
C ARG A 129 -15.60 -4.73 14.92
N ARG A 130 -16.79 -5.25 15.26
CA ARG A 130 -17.11 -5.67 16.64
C ARG A 130 -16.28 -6.88 17.09
N TYR A 131 -16.05 -7.84 16.19
CA TYR A 131 -15.20 -8.99 16.46
C TYR A 131 -13.76 -8.58 16.74
N LEU A 132 -13.15 -7.76 15.88
CA LEU A 132 -11.80 -7.22 16.09
C LEU A 132 -11.67 -6.43 17.40
N ALA A 133 -12.69 -5.65 17.76
CA ALA A 133 -12.72 -4.91 19.02
C ALA A 133 -12.86 -5.82 20.26
N ARG A 134 -13.44 -7.02 20.13
CA ARG A 134 -13.46 -8.03 21.20
C ARG A 134 -12.09 -8.66 21.35
N LEU A 135 -11.49 -9.12 20.26
CA LEU A 135 -10.13 -9.68 20.27
C LEU A 135 -9.12 -8.74 20.92
N ALA A 136 -9.18 -7.45 20.60
CA ALA A 136 -8.29 -6.45 21.20
C ALA A 136 -8.53 -6.20 22.71
N ARG A 137 -9.72 -6.53 23.23
CA ARG A 137 -10.03 -6.44 24.68
C ARG A 137 -9.68 -7.72 25.42
N ASP A 138 -9.91 -8.87 24.79
CA ASP A 138 -9.76 -10.19 25.40
C ASP A 138 -8.29 -10.64 25.40
N HIS A 139 -7.46 -10.02 24.56
CA HIS A 139 -6.00 -10.08 24.60
C HIS A 139 -5.42 -8.67 24.80
N PRO A 140 -5.49 -8.10 26.02
CA PRO A 140 -4.97 -6.76 26.31
C PRO A 140 -3.42 -6.67 26.34
N ASP A 141 -2.73 -7.56 25.60
CA ASP A 141 -1.29 -7.91 25.65
C ASP A 141 -0.79 -8.56 26.96
N PRO A 142 0.30 -9.38 26.92
CA PRO A 142 1.18 -9.68 28.05
C PRO A 142 2.07 -8.49 28.46
#